data_AF-A0A821I517-F1
#
_entry.id   AF-A0A821I517-F1
#
_cell.length_a   1.000
_cell.length_b   1.000
_cell.length_c   1.000
_cell.angle_alpha   90.00
_cell.angle_beta   90.00
_cell.angle_gamma   90.00
#
_symmetry.space_group_name_H-M   'P 1'
#
loop_
_entity.id
_entity.type
_entity.pdbx_description
1 polymer ?
#
loop_
_entity_poly.entity_id
_entity_poly.type
_entity_poly.pdbx_seq_one_letter_code
_entity_poly.pdbx_strand_id
1 'polypeptide(L)'
;MVTTRRYFVDEREDIQKKAFTKWINNQLANTSSTLAITDLFQDLRDGVVLLRLLEVLTGNEYKRENGKMRVHHIGNVNKVIAVLNEHGIKLLSISSNDIVDGNPKLTLALIWSIIQYWQGKDVIESAAPDSRQTNIEKFLLSWCQQQTKGYKGVEINDFTRSWQDGLAFNALIHKFRPDLFDYDDLLQNASARNLEHAFSVAKNVFKIDRYLDVEDVLSDYPDRKSILMYVMCLFQQLPSSNIVIEDKEKSEPSTTTITSDDTTEIKSLPEHDTTQLKNFKTNIEKILQWILQLEDELNKQDKTVSNELKTIKEQFQNHEEFMISLTKDQNQIGDILHEGNQLLRSYKMTLPPGEENEIKEQMKTLNHRWELLRSKSLDRQSILHKTLMKLQIDQIDTFDAWLSQTEQRISRDLDIMEANLSGIDRQYQQLAQLQDELVGQQATTESLQNMIIVVDDSSSNDEDQTFPYTSTEIEGKLLNLSERWAHICNFVHTRWIQLQEVKIEFEQIELNHDKVDKWLKDKEDEINKM
;
A
#
# COMPACT_ATOMS: atom_id res chain seq x y z
N MET A 1 -4.34 13.20 -13.51
CA MET A 1 -4.39 12.90 -12.06
C MET A 1 -3.25 11.99 -11.58
N VAL A 2 -2.62 11.15 -12.44
CA VAL A 2 -1.51 10.25 -12.05
C VAL A 2 -0.24 11.01 -11.62
N THR A 3 0.08 12.13 -12.27
CA THR A 3 1.29 12.93 -11.99
C THR A 3 1.31 13.48 -10.57
N THR A 4 0.18 14.01 -10.08
CA THR A 4 0.07 14.59 -8.73
C THR A 4 0.20 13.50 -7.65
N ARG A 5 -0.36 12.30 -7.88
CA ARG A 5 -0.25 11.18 -6.92
C ARG A 5 1.19 10.64 -6.82
N ARG A 6 1.97 10.66 -7.91
CA ARG A 6 3.38 10.24 -7.91
C ARG A 6 4.27 11.24 -7.17
N TYR A 7 4.09 12.53 -7.40
CA TYR A 7 4.81 13.59 -6.67
C TYR A 7 4.62 13.51 -5.14
N PHE A 8 3.39 13.27 -4.66
CA PHE A 8 3.13 13.15 -3.21
C PHE A 8 3.69 11.88 -2.56
N VAL A 9 3.85 10.80 -3.32
CA VAL A 9 4.46 9.56 -2.82
C VAL A 9 5.96 9.75 -2.67
N ASP A 10 6.60 10.39 -3.64
CA ASP A 10 8.04 10.67 -3.62
C ASP A 10 8.39 11.67 -2.50
N GLU A 11 7.58 12.71 -2.27
CA GLU A 11 7.80 13.68 -1.19
C GLU A 11 7.71 13.04 0.21
N ARG A 12 6.75 12.14 0.45
CA ARG A 12 6.65 11.41 1.74
C ARG A 12 7.81 10.44 1.95
N GLU A 13 8.26 9.80 0.87
CA GLU A 13 9.41 8.90 0.89
C GLU A 13 10.68 9.66 1.30
N ASP A 14 10.87 10.86 0.76
CA ASP A 14 12.00 11.74 1.08
C ASP A 14 11.96 12.24 2.53
N ILE A 15 10.77 12.62 3.03
CA ILE A 15 10.60 13.03 4.44
C ILE A 15 10.94 11.86 5.38
N GLN A 16 10.41 10.67 5.11
CA GLN A 16 10.73 9.46 5.90
C GLN A 16 12.23 9.15 5.83
N LYS A 17 12.83 9.21 4.65
CA LYS A 17 14.27 8.99 4.44
C LYS A 17 15.10 9.91 5.32
N LYS A 18 14.82 11.23 5.32
CA LYS A 18 15.53 12.20 6.16
C LYS A 18 15.37 11.89 7.65
N ALA A 19 14.14 11.68 8.11
CA ALA A 19 13.85 11.44 9.52
C ALA A 19 14.51 10.14 10.03
N PHE A 20 14.39 9.05 9.28
CA PHE A 20 14.98 7.77 9.63
C PHE A 20 16.52 7.81 9.57
N THR A 21 17.10 8.53 8.60
CA THR A 21 18.56 8.71 8.53
C THR A 21 19.09 9.43 9.77
N LYS A 22 18.44 10.53 10.18
CA LYS A 22 18.81 11.26 11.41
C LYS A 22 18.67 10.38 12.65
N TRP A 23 17.60 9.59 12.72
CA TRP A 23 17.38 8.66 13.82
C TRP A 23 18.49 7.59 13.91
N ILE A 24 18.82 6.90 12.81
CA ILE A 24 19.89 5.90 12.80
C ILE A 24 21.24 6.53 13.17
N ASN A 25 21.57 7.67 12.57
CA ASN A 25 22.81 8.38 12.88
C ASN A 25 22.90 8.75 14.36
N ASN A 26 21.78 9.11 15.01
CA ASN A 26 21.77 9.40 16.43
C ASN A 26 21.97 8.15 17.29
N GLN A 27 21.35 7.02 16.94
CA GLN A 27 21.61 5.75 17.64
C GLN A 27 23.09 5.35 17.55
N LEU A 28 23.71 5.60 16.38
CA LEU A 28 25.11 5.27 16.13
C LEU A 28 26.10 6.30 16.69
N ALA A 29 25.68 7.53 17.00
CA ALA A 29 26.56 8.61 17.47
C ALA A 29 27.26 8.29 18.80
N ASN A 30 26.65 7.47 19.66
CA ASN A 30 27.24 7.03 20.92
C ASN A 30 28.31 5.94 20.76
N THR A 31 28.51 5.46 19.54
CA THR A 31 29.49 4.44 19.20
C THR A 31 30.67 5.09 18.49
N SER A 32 31.90 4.70 18.80
CA SER A 32 33.15 5.28 18.23
C SER A 32 33.35 5.10 16.71
N SER A 33 32.27 4.84 15.97
CA SER A 33 32.22 4.56 14.54
C SER A 33 31.99 5.84 13.73
N THR A 34 32.88 6.10 12.77
CA THR A 34 32.82 7.22 11.81
C THR A 34 31.83 7.00 10.66
N LEU A 35 30.88 6.07 10.80
CA LEU A 35 29.96 5.65 9.76
C LEU A 35 28.64 6.42 9.89
N ALA A 36 28.67 7.71 9.51
CA ALA A 36 27.45 8.49 9.35
C ALA A 36 26.80 8.12 8.01
N ILE A 37 25.54 7.73 8.05
CA ILE A 37 24.72 7.52 6.85
C ILE A 37 24.49 8.87 6.19
N THR A 38 24.77 8.93 4.89
CA THR A 38 24.50 10.08 4.02
C THR A 38 23.35 9.78 3.06
N ASP A 39 23.31 8.57 2.52
CA ASP A 39 22.20 8.09 1.69
C ASP A 39 21.71 6.75 2.20
N LEU A 40 20.56 6.78 2.89
CA LEU A 40 19.89 5.61 3.46
C LEU A 40 19.77 4.42 2.49
N PHE A 41 19.50 4.68 1.20
CA PHE A 41 19.23 3.61 0.24
C PHE A 41 20.50 3.01 -0.36
N GLN A 42 21.65 3.68 -0.21
CA GLN A 42 22.96 3.15 -0.64
C GLN A 42 23.74 2.57 0.53
N ASP A 43 23.77 3.29 1.65
CA ASP A 43 24.65 2.97 2.78
C ASP A 43 24.16 1.75 3.59
N LEU A 44 22.89 1.34 3.43
CA LEU A 44 22.34 0.15 4.10
C LEU A 44 22.47 -1.14 3.27
N ARG A 45 22.86 -1.05 2.00
CA ARG A 45 22.81 -2.18 1.05
C ARG A 45 23.75 -3.32 1.39
N ASP A 46 24.85 -3.05 2.08
CA ASP A 46 25.84 -4.07 2.46
C ASP A 46 25.48 -4.80 3.77
N GLY A 47 24.43 -4.36 4.45
CA GLY A 47 23.95 -4.88 5.74
C GLY A 47 24.83 -4.57 6.94
N VAL A 48 25.98 -3.91 6.78
CA VAL A 48 26.94 -3.66 7.86
C VAL A 48 26.39 -2.65 8.86
N VAL A 49 25.83 -1.55 8.34
CA VAL A 49 25.23 -0.49 9.15
C VAL A 49 23.99 -1.00 9.88
N LEU A 50 23.17 -1.82 9.21
CA LEU A 50 22.00 -2.47 9.82
C LEU A 50 22.39 -3.39 10.97
N LEU A 51 23.41 -4.23 10.79
CA LEU A 51 23.93 -5.06 11.87
C LEU A 51 24.44 -4.21 13.02
N ARG A 52 25.19 -3.13 12.74
CA ARG A 52 25.69 -2.24 13.79
C ARG A 52 24.57 -1.56 14.57
N LEU A 53 23.53 -1.10 13.89
CA LEU A 53 22.34 -0.56 14.52
C LEU A 53 21.71 -1.59 15.47
N LEU A 54 21.54 -2.83 15.01
CA LEU A 54 21.01 -3.91 15.86
C LEU A 54 21.92 -4.23 17.04
N GLU A 55 23.25 -4.14 16.91
CA GLU A 55 24.17 -4.31 18.05
C GLU A 55 23.93 -3.25 19.13
N VAL A 56 23.72 -1.99 18.72
CA VAL A 56 23.41 -0.89 19.64
C VAL A 56 22.05 -1.11 20.33
N LEU A 57 21.05 -1.55 19.56
CA LEU A 57 19.68 -1.71 20.06
C LEU A 57 19.49 -2.96 20.93
N THR A 58 20.23 -4.05 20.66
CA THR A 58 20.11 -5.31 21.43
C THR A 58 21.18 -5.45 22.51
N GLY A 59 22.29 -4.71 22.39
CA GLY A 59 23.47 -4.87 23.24
C GLY A 59 24.31 -6.12 22.91
N ASN A 60 24.00 -6.83 21.82
CA ASN A 60 24.73 -8.03 21.38
C ASN A 60 25.70 -7.72 20.23
N GLU A 61 26.74 -8.52 20.05
CA GLU A 61 27.67 -8.40 18.92
C GLU A 61 27.34 -9.40 17.80
N TYR A 62 27.31 -8.95 16.54
CA TYR A 62 26.98 -9.79 15.40
C TYR A 62 28.15 -9.96 14.43
N LYS A 63 28.42 -11.21 14.03
CA LYS A 63 29.49 -11.52 13.07
C LYS A 63 29.16 -11.04 11.67
N ARG A 64 30.02 -10.21 11.10
CA ARG A 64 29.90 -9.68 9.74
C ARG A 64 30.65 -10.54 8.72
N GLU A 65 30.07 -10.70 7.54
CA GLU A 65 30.80 -11.19 6.38
C GLU A 65 31.62 -10.04 5.78
N ASN A 66 32.91 -10.30 5.58
CA ASN A 66 33.85 -9.32 5.06
C ASN A 66 34.01 -9.54 3.56
N GLY A 67 33.48 -8.65 2.73
CA GLY A 67 33.65 -8.70 1.29
C GLY A 67 32.76 -7.71 0.55
N LYS A 68 33.16 -7.34 -0.67
CA LYS A 68 32.46 -6.34 -1.51
C LYS A 68 31.50 -6.95 -2.54
N MET A 69 31.51 -8.27 -2.66
CA MET A 69 30.63 -8.99 -3.59
C MET A 69 29.21 -9.05 -3.04
N ARG A 70 28.21 -8.98 -3.92
CA ARG A 70 26.78 -9.03 -3.58
C ARG A 70 26.40 -10.17 -2.62
N VAL A 71 26.99 -11.35 -2.78
CA VAL A 71 26.72 -12.50 -1.91
C VAL A 71 27.02 -12.22 -0.43
N HIS A 72 28.08 -11.45 -0.12
CA HIS A 72 28.40 -11.08 1.26
C HIS A 72 27.40 -10.08 1.83
N HIS A 73 26.92 -9.15 1.00
CA HIS A 73 25.88 -8.20 1.38
C HIS A 73 24.57 -8.93 1.71
N ILE A 74 24.17 -9.87 0.85
CA ILE A 74 23.01 -10.76 1.10
C ILE A 74 23.22 -11.55 2.40
N GLY A 75 24.41 -12.09 2.65
CA GLY A 75 24.75 -12.79 3.89
C GLY A 75 24.57 -11.91 5.13
N ASN A 76 25.03 -10.66 5.09
CA ASN A 76 24.86 -9.70 6.18
C ASN A 76 23.39 -9.31 6.39
N VAL A 77 22.64 -9.02 5.32
CA VAL A 77 21.22 -8.67 5.43
C VAL A 77 20.38 -9.87 5.89
N ASN A 78 20.69 -11.08 5.47
CA ASN A 78 20.03 -12.29 5.99
C ASN A 78 20.24 -12.43 7.51
N LYS A 79 21.41 -12.07 8.03
CA LYS A 79 21.65 -12.03 9.49
C LYS A 79 20.81 -10.96 10.18
N VAL A 80 20.67 -9.76 9.58
CA VAL A 80 19.76 -8.72 10.08
C VAL A 80 18.35 -9.26 10.21
N ILE A 81 17.83 -9.90 9.14
CA ILE A 81 16.49 -10.49 9.13
C ILE A 81 16.35 -11.60 10.18
N ALA A 82 17.37 -12.45 10.34
CA ALA A 82 17.36 -13.50 11.36
C ALA A 82 17.25 -12.91 12.78
N VAL A 83 18.04 -11.88 13.09
CA VAL A 83 17.97 -11.19 14.39
C VAL A 83 16.59 -10.57 14.62
N LEU A 84 15.97 -9.99 13.60
CA LEU A 84 14.62 -9.43 13.71
C LEU A 84 13.57 -10.51 13.99
N ASN A 85 13.67 -11.66 13.31
CA ASN A 85 12.80 -12.81 13.55
C ASN A 85 12.94 -13.37 14.97
N GLU A 86 14.16 -13.42 15.53
CA GLU A 86 14.42 -13.83 16.92
C GLU A 86 13.71 -12.93 17.93
N HIS A 87 13.55 -11.64 17.61
CA HIS A 87 12.83 -10.66 18.44
C HIS A 87 11.32 -10.66 18.19
N GLY A 88 10.81 -11.57 17.35
CA GLY A 88 9.39 -11.71 17.03
C GLY A 88 8.89 -10.76 15.95
N ILE A 89 9.78 -10.02 15.28
CA ILE A 89 9.44 -9.13 14.17
C ILE A 89 9.39 -9.97 12.89
N LYS A 90 8.19 -10.37 12.48
CA LYS A 90 7.99 -11.05 11.20
C LYS A 90 7.90 -10.01 10.10
N LEU A 91 8.97 -9.87 9.33
CA LEU A 91 8.98 -9.04 8.13
C LEU A 91 8.15 -9.75 7.05
N LEU A 92 6.96 -9.23 6.77
CA LEU A 92 6.15 -9.66 5.65
C LEU A 92 6.65 -8.93 4.40
N SER A 93 6.95 -9.68 3.34
CA SER A 93 7.28 -9.13 2.01
C SER A 93 8.60 -8.32 1.91
N ILE A 94 9.59 -8.55 2.79
CA ILE A 94 10.94 -7.98 2.68
C ILE A 94 11.98 -9.11 2.58
N SER A 95 12.65 -9.21 1.44
CA SER A 95 13.77 -10.11 1.19
C SER A 95 15.11 -9.40 1.38
N SER A 96 16.17 -10.17 1.62
CA SER A 96 17.53 -9.61 1.66
C SER A 96 17.95 -9.03 0.31
N ASN A 97 17.45 -9.56 -0.81
CA ASN A 97 17.71 -9.00 -2.14
C ASN A 97 17.21 -7.55 -2.26
N ASP A 98 16.02 -7.25 -1.75
CA ASP A 98 15.40 -5.93 -1.87
C ASP A 98 16.25 -4.83 -1.22
N ILE A 99 16.85 -5.13 -0.07
CA ILE A 99 17.70 -4.21 0.67
C ILE A 99 19.05 -4.06 -0.03
N VAL A 100 19.64 -5.16 -0.51
CA VAL A 100 20.93 -5.13 -1.23
C VAL A 100 20.78 -4.45 -2.61
N ASP A 101 19.60 -4.50 -3.21
CA ASP A 101 19.27 -3.77 -4.44
C ASP A 101 18.94 -2.30 -4.19
N GLY A 102 18.73 -1.90 -2.93
CA GLY A 102 18.47 -0.53 -2.55
C GLY A 102 17.03 -0.09 -2.86
N ASN A 103 16.06 -1.00 -2.79
CA ASN A 103 14.65 -0.68 -2.98
C ASN A 103 14.20 0.33 -1.91
N PRO A 104 13.82 1.57 -2.28
CA PRO A 104 13.55 2.62 -1.29
C PRO A 104 12.41 2.28 -0.33
N LYS A 105 11.28 1.80 -0.86
CA LYS A 105 10.07 1.48 -0.09
C LYS A 105 10.33 0.36 0.91
N LEU A 106 10.98 -0.72 0.47
CA LEU A 106 11.26 -1.88 1.31
C LEU A 106 12.36 -1.57 2.34
N THR A 107 13.33 -0.72 1.99
CA THR A 107 14.32 -0.21 2.94
C THR A 107 13.67 0.63 4.04
N LEU A 108 12.77 1.55 3.69
CA LEU A 108 12.00 2.33 4.68
C LEU A 108 11.08 1.44 5.51
N ALA A 109 10.45 0.42 4.92
CA ALA A 109 9.61 -0.53 5.63
C ALA A 109 10.41 -1.36 6.64
N LEU A 110 11.61 -1.81 6.28
CA LEU A 110 12.53 -2.50 7.18
C LEU A 110 12.92 -1.59 8.35
N ILE A 111 13.40 -0.37 8.07
CA ILE A 111 13.82 0.57 9.10
C ILE A 111 12.64 0.96 10.01
N TRP A 112 11.46 1.17 9.44
CA TRP A 112 10.24 1.40 10.22
C TRP A 112 9.94 0.24 11.16
N SER A 113 10.10 -1.01 10.71
CA SER A 113 9.85 -2.19 11.55
C SER A 113 10.81 -2.25 12.74
N ILE A 114 12.07 -1.85 12.53
CA ILE A 114 13.08 -1.71 13.58
C ILE A 114 12.66 -0.58 14.55
N ILE A 115 12.40 0.62 14.05
CA ILE A 115 11.99 1.76 14.88
C ILE A 115 10.74 1.40 15.69
N GLN A 116 9.70 0.90 15.05
CA GLN A 116 8.43 0.57 15.71
C GLN A 116 8.63 -0.46 16.82
N TYR A 117 9.51 -1.43 16.66
CA TYR A 117 9.77 -2.42 17.70
C TYR A 117 10.55 -1.82 18.86
N TRP A 118 11.70 -1.19 18.62
CA TRP A 118 12.58 -0.72 19.70
C TRP A 118 12.12 0.58 20.35
N GLN A 119 11.52 1.52 19.61
CA GLN A 119 10.92 2.72 20.19
C GLN A 119 9.51 2.46 20.72
N GLY A 120 8.79 1.48 20.17
CA GLY A 120 7.45 1.11 20.65
C GLY A 120 7.45 0.21 21.88
N LYS A 121 8.57 -0.44 22.21
CA LYS A 121 8.65 -1.38 23.34
C LYS A 121 8.23 -0.76 24.68
N ASP A 122 8.77 0.40 25.02
CA ASP A 122 8.45 1.10 26.28
C ASP A 122 6.98 1.57 26.31
N VAL A 123 6.44 1.91 25.13
CA VAL A 123 5.02 2.29 24.96
C VAL A 123 4.12 1.10 25.26
N ILE A 124 4.45 -0.09 24.73
CA ILE A 124 3.70 -1.32 24.95
C ILE A 124 3.79 -1.76 26.43
N GLU A 125 4.97 -1.70 27.03
CA GLU A 125 5.15 -2.05 28.45
C GLU A 125 4.35 -1.12 29.38
N SER A 126 4.20 0.15 29.00
CA SER A 126 3.39 1.14 29.73
C SER A 126 1.89 0.99 29.51
N ALA A 127 1.45 0.35 28.42
CA ALA A 127 0.05 0.21 28.01
C ALA A 127 -0.73 -0.95 28.70
N ALA A 128 -0.19 -1.47 29.81
CA ALA A 128 -0.62 -2.61 30.62
C ALA A 128 -0.04 -3.99 30.19
N PRO A 129 0.48 -4.79 31.15
CA PRO A 129 1.28 -6.00 30.89
C PRO A 129 0.51 -7.20 30.31
N ASP A 130 -0.83 -7.21 30.35
CA ASP A 130 -1.66 -8.34 29.90
C ASP A 130 -2.13 -8.25 28.44
N SER A 131 -1.80 -7.15 27.73
CA SER A 131 -2.33 -6.88 26.39
C SER A 131 -1.24 -6.71 25.35
N ARG A 132 -0.66 -7.83 24.87
CA ARG A 132 0.39 -7.84 23.82
C ARG A 132 -0.11 -7.45 22.41
N GLN A 133 -1.31 -6.89 22.27
CA GLN A 133 -1.92 -6.54 20.98
C GLN A 133 -2.67 -5.19 20.99
N THR A 134 -2.22 -4.21 21.79
CA THR A 134 -2.66 -2.83 21.57
C THR A 134 -1.90 -2.24 20.38
N ASN A 135 -2.64 -1.75 19.37
CA ASN A 135 -2.06 -0.97 18.29
C ASN A 135 -1.38 0.28 18.91
N ILE A 136 -0.04 0.33 18.89
CA ILE A 136 0.79 1.40 19.49
C ILE A 136 0.24 2.78 19.14
N GLU A 137 -0.24 2.93 17.91
CA GLU A 137 -0.79 4.18 17.43
C GLU A 137 -2.07 4.59 18.16
N LYS A 138 -3.01 3.66 18.37
CA LYS A 138 -4.24 3.94 19.11
C LYS A 138 -3.94 4.34 20.56
N PHE A 139 -2.97 3.66 21.17
CA PHE A 139 -2.53 3.98 22.52
C PHE A 139 -1.94 5.39 22.59
N LEU A 140 -0.98 5.70 21.71
CA LEU A 140 -0.35 7.03 21.68
C LEU A 140 -1.36 8.12 21.34
N LEU A 141 -2.33 7.86 20.47
CA LEU A 141 -3.39 8.82 20.16
C LEU A 141 -4.22 9.15 21.41
N SER A 142 -4.68 8.11 22.11
CA SER A 142 -5.42 8.26 23.38
C SER A 142 -4.59 8.99 24.43
N TRP A 143 -3.32 8.62 24.58
CA TRP A 143 -2.40 9.29 25.50
C TRP A 143 -2.23 10.77 25.14
N CYS A 144 -2.00 11.11 23.87
CA CYS A 144 -1.85 12.50 23.43
C CYS A 144 -3.12 13.31 23.73
N GLN A 145 -4.30 12.77 23.42
CA GLN A 145 -5.59 13.41 23.70
C GLN A 145 -5.81 13.61 25.20
N GLN A 146 -5.46 12.62 26.03
CA GLN A 146 -5.58 12.72 27.48
C GLN A 146 -4.64 13.81 28.06
N GLN A 147 -3.39 13.86 27.59
CA GLN A 147 -2.39 14.81 28.10
C GLN A 147 -2.66 16.25 27.64
N THR A 148 -3.23 16.44 26.46
CA THR A 148 -3.53 17.76 25.88
C THR A 148 -4.96 18.24 26.14
N LYS A 149 -5.76 17.48 26.91
CA LYS A 149 -7.12 17.86 27.26
C LYS A 149 -7.16 19.21 28.00
N GLY A 150 -7.85 20.18 27.41
CA GLY A 150 -8.03 21.53 27.97
C GLY A 150 -7.06 22.59 27.44
N TYR A 151 -6.11 22.23 26.59
CA TYR A 151 -5.31 23.22 25.86
C TYR A 151 -6.11 23.83 24.72
N LYS A 152 -6.08 25.17 24.61
CA LYS A 152 -6.81 25.90 23.56
C LYS A 152 -6.15 25.63 22.20
N GLY A 153 -6.96 25.40 21.17
CA GLY A 153 -6.46 25.20 19.81
C GLY A 153 -5.78 23.85 19.55
N VAL A 154 -5.91 22.87 20.45
CA VAL A 154 -5.34 21.52 20.28
C VAL A 154 -6.44 20.48 20.14
N GLU A 155 -6.53 19.88 18.97
CA GLU A 155 -7.39 18.73 18.70
C GLU A 155 -6.60 17.66 17.94
N ILE A 156 -6.25 16.58 18.64
CA ILE A 156 -5.40 15.53 18.09
C ILE A 156 -6.28 14.37 17.61
N ASN A 157 -6.45 14.23 16.30
CA ASN A 157 -7.28 13.18 15.68
C ASN A 157 -6.47 12.21 14.81
N ASP A 158 -5.25 12.58 14.44
CA ASP A 158 -4.34 11.79 13.62
C ASP A 158 -2.88 12.04 13.99
N PHE A 159 -1.96 11.36 13.31
CA PHE A 159 -0.52 11.63 13.35
C PHE A 159 -0.05 12.33 12.06
N THR A 160 -0.88 13.19 11.48
CA THR A 160 -0.54 13.95 10.27
C THR A 160 -0.88 15.42 10.48
N ARG A 161 -2.09 15.86 10.10
CA ARG A 161 -2.48 17.28 10.06
C ARG A 161 -2.71 17.88 11.44
N SER A 162 -3.09 17.07 12.42
CA SER A 162 -3.33 17.54 13.81
C SER A 162 -2.09 18.13 14.49
N TRP A 163 -0.90 17.95 13.89
CA TRP A 163 0.39 18.37 14.42
C TRP A 163 1.01 19.53 13.64
N GLN A 164 0.40 19.92 12.51
CA GLN A 164 0.96 20.84 11.51
C GLN A 164 1.09 22.28 12.02
N ASP A 165 0.24 22.70 12.95
CA ASP A 165 0.29 24.02 13.58
C ASP A 165 1.34 24.13 14.72
N GLY A 166 1.95 23.00 15.11
CA GLY A 166 2.91 22.90 16.20
C GLY A 166 2.33 23.03 17.61
N LEU A 167 1.01 23.29 17.76
CA LEU A 167 0.39 23.50 19.07
C LEU A 167 0.31 22.19 19.87
N ALA A 168 0.05 21.07 19.20
CA ALA A 168 0.01 19.75 19.83
C ALA A 168 1.36 19.35 20.47
N PHE A 169 2.48 19.56 19.78
CA PHE A 169 3.82 19.29 20.33
C PHE A 169 4.12 20.15 21.55
N ASN A 170 3.84 21.45 21.47
CA ASN A 170 4.07 22.36 22.59
C ASN A 170 3.15 22.05 23.78
N ALA A 171 1.89 21.67 23.55
CA ALA A 171 0.96 21.31 24.61
C ALA A 171 1.43 20.08 25.40
N LEU A 172 1.94 19.05 24.70
CA LEU A 172 2.54 17.90 25.36
C LEU A 172 3.74 18.31 26.21
N ILE A 173 4.68 19.08 25.66
CA ILE A 173 5.86 19.53 26.42
C ILE A 173 5.43 20.35 27.65
N HIS A 174 4.54 21.30 27.47
CA HIS A 174 4.03 22.17 28.53
C HIS A 174 3.27 21.38 29.61
N LYS A 175 2.55 20.31 29.25
CA LYS A 175 1.83 19.47 30.22
C LYS A 175 2.74 18.87 31.27
N PHE A 176 3.92 18.39 30.87
CA PHE A 176 4.89 17.77 31.78
C PHE A 176 5.87 18.78 32.38
N ARG A 177 6.12 19.89 31.69
CA ARG A 177 7.01 20.97 32.13
C ARG A 177 6.41 22.35 31.84
N PRO A 178 5.38 22.76 32.61
CA PRO A 178 4.70 24.04 32.43
C PRO A 178 5.59 25.24 32.80
N ASP A 179 6.72 25.00 33.47
CA ASP A 179 7.69 26.02 33.86
C ASP A 179 8.54 26.55 32.69
N LEU A 180 8.55 25.87 31.54
CA LEU A 180 9.46 26.20 30.45
C LEU A 180 9.03 27.41 29.63
N PHE A 181 7.72 27.63 29.47
CA PHE A 181 7.15 28.71 28.67
C PHE A 181 5.66 28.89 28.99
N ASP A 182 5.08 30.04 28.65
CA ASP A 182 3.63 30.23 28.68
C ASP A 182 3.01 29.71 27.38
N TYR A 183 2.01 28.83 27.51
CA TYR A 183 1.32 28.26 26.35
C TYR A 183 0.46 29.29 25.60
N ASP A 184 -0.19 30.23 26.31
CA ASP A 184 -1.12 31.16 25.68
C ASP A 184 -0.41 32.11 24.69
N ASP A 185 0.89 32.36 24.88
CA ASP A 185 1.74 33.14 23.95
C ASP A 185 1.90 32.47 22.57
N LEU A 186 1.68 31.14 22.48
CA LEU A 186 1.84 30.38 21.24
C LEU A 186 0.62 30.45 20.32
N LEU A 187 -0.55 30.82 20.84
CA LEU A 187 -1.82 30.82 20.11
C LEU A 187 -1.85 31.84 18.95
N GLN A 188 -1.04 32.90 19.04
CA GLN A 188 -0.94 33.95 18.02
C GLN A 188 0.27 33.81 17.09
N ASN A 189 1.11 32.79 17.33
CA ASN A 189 2.31 32.57 16.54
C ASN A 189 2.00 31.82 15.24
N ALA A 190 2.84 32.05 14.22
CA ALA A 190 2.79 31.25 13.00
C ALA A 190 3.22 29.80 13.27
N SER A 191 2.61 28.84 12.57
CA SER A 191 2.84 27.40 12.72
C SER A 191 4.33 27.01 12.69
N ALA A 192 5.09 27.58 11.75
CA ALA A 192 6.53 27.36 11.62
C ALA A 192 7.30 27.71 12.91
N ARG A 193 6.92 28.82 13.55
CA ARG A 193 7.56 29.28 14.80
C ARG A 193 7.20 28.37 15.97
N ASN A 194 5.95 27.89 16.02
CA ASN A 194 5.51 26.95 17.05
C ASN A 194 6.24 25.60 16.92
N LEU A 195 6.40 25.08 15.71
CA LEU A 195 7.17 23.86 15.45
C LEU A 195 8.65 24.03 15.81
N GLU A 196 9.28 25.12 15.37
CA GLU A 196 10.67 25.43 15.70
C GLU A 196 10.89 25.51 17.21
N HIS A 197 9.96 26.16 17.92
CA HIS A 197 9.97 26.27 19.36
C HIS A 197 9.87 24.88 20.03
N ALA A 198 8.88 24.07 19.65
CA ALA A 198 8.71 22.73 20.21
C ALA A 198 9.97 21.87 20.04
N PHE A 199 10.55 21.83 18.83
CA PHE A 199 11.73 21.04 18.54
C PHE A 199 12.97 21.56 19.25
N SER A 200 13.11 22.88 19.40
CA SER A 200 14.21 23.50 20.15
C SER A 200 14.13 23.15 21.64
N VAL A 201 12.94 23.24 22.24
CA VAL A 201 12.73 22.89 23.66
C VAL A 201 12.97 21.39 23.86
N ALA A 202 12.42 20.53 23.00
CA ALA A 202 12.61 19.09 23.05
C ALA A 202 14.10 18.70 23.01
N LYS A 203 14.89 19.31 22.12
CA LYS A 203 16.34 19.07 22.02
C LYS A 203 17.10 19.56 23.23
N ASN A 204 16.85 20.78 23.66
CA ASN A 204 17.65 21.41 24.72
C ASN A 204 17.37 20.80 26.09
N VAL A 205 16.09 20.55 26.39
CA VAL A 205 15.62 20.11 27.72
C VAL A 205 15.51 18.60 27.83
N PHE A 206 14.90 17.94 26.84
CA PHE A 206 14.60 16.51 26.89
C PHE A 206 15.59 15.65 26.10
N LYS A 207 16.61 16.27 25.50
CA LYS A 207 17.64 15.60 24.68
C LYS A 207 17.05 14.75 23.54
N ILE A 208 15.89 15.16 23.03
CA ILE A 208 15.29 14.56 21.84
C ILE A 208 15.89 15.28 20.62
N ASP A 209 16.68 14.56 19.84
CA ASP A 209 17.24 15.13 18.60
C ASP A 209 16.16 15.50 17.60
N ARG A 210 16.52 16.47 16.74
CA ARG A 210 15.62 17.05 15.76
C ARG A 210 15.52 16.16 14.53
N TYR A 211 14.69 15.11 14.63
CA TYR A 211 14.44 14.18 13.52
C TYR A 211 13.52 14.77 12.44
N LEU A 212 12.64 15.70 12.82
CA LEU A 212 11.71 16.38 11.93
C LEU A 212 12.19 17.80 11.59
N ASP A 213 12.16 18.14 10.31
CA ASP A 213 12.33 19.52 9.87
C ASP A 213 10.98 20.24 9.86
N VAL A 214 10.99 21.55 10.12
CA VAL A 214 9.76 22.35 10.22
C VAL A 214 9.01 22.35 8.88
N GLU A 215 9.75 22.44 7.78
CA GLU A 215 9.20 22.42 6.42
C GLU A 215 8.50 21.10 6.09
N ASP A 216 9.08 19.97 6.51
CA ASP A 216 8.53 18.64 6.26
C ASP A 216 7.17 18.44 6.99
N VAL A 217 7.02 19.03 8.19
CA VAL A 217 5.76 19.00 8.96
C VAL A 217 4.73 19.98 8.41
N LEU A 218 5.16 21.09 7.82
CA LEU A 218 4.28 22.09 7.21
C LEU A 218 3.80 21.70 5.80
N SER A 219 4.32 20.62 5.22
CA SER A 219 3.88 20.10 3.92
C SER A 219 2.36 19.87 3.86
N ASP A 220 1.78 19.86 2.66
CA ASP A 220 0.34 19.62 2.45
C ASP A 220 -0.11 18.22 2.96
N TYR A 221 0.86 17.32 3.10
CA TYR A 221 0.67 15.92 3.48
C TYR A 221 1.79 15.41 4.41
N PRO A 222 1.79 15.82 5.69
CA PRO A 222 2.81 15.41 6.64
C PRO A 222 2.88 13.89 6.79
N ASP A 223 4.09 13.36 6.90
CA ASP A 223 4.28 11.92 6.98
C ASP A 223 3.92 11.34 8.36
N ARG A 224 2.96 10.40 8.35
CA ARG A 224 2.41 9.75 9.55
C ARG A 224 3.48 9.03 10.39
N LYS A 225 4.38 8.28 9.74
CA LYS A 225 5.38 7.47 10.44
C LYS A 225 6.43 8.35 11.12
N SER A 226 6.83 9.42 10.45
CA SER A 226 7.81 10.39 10.96
C SER A 226 7.27 11.15 12.17
N ILE A 227 6.01 11.59 12.14
CA ILE A 227 5.36 12.21 13.30
C ILE A 227 5.19 11.20 14.44
N LEU A 228 4.67 10.00 14.14
CA LEU A 228 4.47 8.95 15.15
C LEU A 228 5.79 8.57 15.85
N MET A 229 6.89 8.44 15.09
CA MET A 229 8.24 8.22 15.63
C MET A 229 8.66 9.33 16.59
N TYR A 230 8.45 10.60 16.22
CA TYR A 230 8.81 11.72 17.09
C TYR A 230 7.97 11.76 18.36
N VAL A 231 6.68 11.43 18.27
CA VAL A 231 5.79 11.30 19.42
C VAL A 231 6.18 10.14 20.32
N MET A 232 6.64 9.01 19.78
CA MET A 232 7.22 7.91 20.58
C MET A 232 8.42 8.41 21.39
N CYS A 233 9.32 9.20 20.80
CA CYS A 233 10.45 9.78 21.51
C CYS A 233 10.00 10.74 22.63
N LEU A 234 8.98 11.56 22.38
CA LEU A 234 8.38 12.40 23.43
C LEU A 234 7.81 11.53 24.56
N PHE A 235 7.03 10.50 24.24
CA PHE A 235 6.46 9.59 25.24
C PHE A 235 7.53 8.96 26.13
N GLN A 236 8.65 8.50 25.55
CA GLN A 236 9.74 7.86 26.29
C GLN A 236 10.49 8.82 27.25
N GLN A 237 10.65 10.08 26.85
CA GLN A 237 11.42 11.07 27.62
C GLN A 237 10.56 11.90 28.59
N LEU A 238 9.25 11.95 28.37
CA LEU A 238 8.32 12.62 29.26
C LEU A 238 7.98 11.68 30.43
N PRO A 239 8.07 12.13 31.70
CA PRO A 239 7.88 11.26 32.85
C PRO A 239 6.54 10.51 32.82
N SER A 240 6.54 9.23 33.20
CA SER A 240 5.31 8.44 33.39
C SER A 240 4.51 8.98 34.58
N SER A 241 3.73 10.04 34.39
CA SER A 241 2.69 10.41 35.35
C SER A 241 1.65 9.28 35.39
N ASN A 242 1.50 8.63 36.55
CA ASN A 242 0.54 7.55 36.83
C ASN A 242 -0.73 7.69 35.98
N ILE A 243 -0.91 6.78 35.03
CA ILE A 243 -2.11 6.70 34.20
C ILE A 243 -3.23 6.17 35.10
N VAL A 244 -3.89 7.07 35.83
CA VAL A 244 -5.22 6.80 36.37
C VAL A 244 -6.20 7.21 35.28
N ILE A 245 -6.82 6.22 34.64
CA ILE A 245 -7.94 6.43 33.73
C ILE A 245 -9.13 6.79 34.63
N GLU A 246 -9.30 8.08 34.93
CA GLU A 246 -10.51 8.59 35.55
C GLU A 246 -11.53 8.93 34.46
N ASP A 247 -12.54 8.05 34.33
CA ASP A 247 -13.77 8.35 33.61
C ASP A 247 -14.51 9.47 34.36
N LYS A 248 -14.59 10.65 33.74
CA LYS A 248 -15.35 11.80 34.25
C LYS A 248 -16.84 11.62 33.95
N GLU A 249 -17.61 11.21 34.95
CA GLU A 249 -19.03 11.58 35.06
C GLU A 249 -19.23 12.65 36.15
N LYS A 250 -20.18 13.55 35.89
CA LYS A 250 -20.36 14.87 36.52
C LYS A 250 -20.86 14.81 37.98
N SER A 251 -20.33 15.71 38.82
CA SER A 251 -20.75 16.07 40.19
C SER A 251 -22.03 16.95 40.21
N GLU A 252 -23.09 16.60 40.97
CA GLU A 252 -23.47 16.99 42.36
C GLU A 252 -24.68 17.98 42.39
N PRO A 253 -25.44 18.21 43.50
CA PRO A 253 -25.13 17.90 44.92
C PRO A 253 -26.25 17.28 45.82
N SER A 254 -25.75 16.53 46.82
CA SER A 254 -26.08 16.46 48.26
C SER A 254 -27.53 16.44 48.81
N THR A 255 -27.83 15.46 49.68
CA THR A 255 -27.90 15.65 51.17
C THR A 255 -28.20 14.32 51.90
N THR A 256 -27.31 13.98 52.84
CA THR A 256 -27.45 13.33 54.16
C THR A 256 -28.80 12.67 54.54
N THR A 257 -28.79 11.42 55.04
CA THR A 257 -28.97 11.08 56.48
C THR A 257 -28.87 9.55 56.71
N ILE A 258 -28.21 9.21 57.81
CA ILE A 258 -28.01 7.89 58.45
C ILE A 258 -29.34 7.21 58.79
N THR A 259 -29.47 5.90 58.57
CA THR A 259 -29.86 4.88 59.58
C THR A 259 -29.82 3.46 59.02
N SER A 260 -29.32 2.57 59.85
CA SER A 260 -29.38 1.11 59.81
C SER A 260 -30.81 0.56 59.77
N ASP A 261 -31.03 -0.50 58.98
CA ASP A 261 -31.68 -1.73 59.49
C ASP A 261 -31.59 -2.89 58.49
N ASP A 262 -31.34 -4.06 59.06
CA ASP A 262 -31.39 -5.39 58.45
C ASP A 262 -32.80 -5.71 57.96
N THR A 263 -32.97 -6.01 56.67
CA THR A 263 -33.91 -7.03 56.20
C THR A 263 -33.51 -7.56 54.82
N THR A 264 -33.45 -8.89 54.74
CA THR A 264 -33.30 -9.71 53.54
C THR A 264 -34.41 -9.43 52.52
N GLU A 265 -34.07 -8.75 51.42
CA GLU A 265 -34.88 -8.69 50.20
C GLU A 265 -34.02 -8.99 48.97
N ILE A 266 -34.63 -9.74 48.06
CA ILE A 266 -34.11 -10.21 46.79
C ILE A 266 -33.63 -9.00 45.97
N LYS A 267 -32.32 -8.87 45.76
CA LYS A 267 -31.74 -7.88 44.86
C LYS A 267 -32.18 -8.16 43.42
N SER A 268 -33.18 -7.42 42.97
CA SER A 268 -33.39 -7.13 41.55
C SER A 268 -32.09 -6.57 40.95
N LEU A 269 -31.78 -7.00 39.72
CA LEU A 269 -30.58 -6.57 38.99
C LEU A 269 -30.51 -5.03 38.92
N PRO A 270 -29.31 -4.42 39.05
CA PRO A 270 -29.13 -2.98 38.84
C PRO A 270 -29.62 -2.56 37.45
N GLU A 271 -30.36 -1.46 37.34
CA GLU A 271 -30.90 -0.94 36.06
C GLU A 271 -29.82 -0.75 34.98
N HIS A 272 -28.58 -0.46 35.39
CA HIS A 272 -27.42 -0.29 34.53
C HIS A 272 -27.00 -1.60 33.81
N ASP A 273 -27.11 -2.75 34.49
CA ASP A 273 -26.69 -4.06 33.97
C ASP A 273 -27.65 -4.58 32.89
N THR A 274 -28.94 -4.26 33.01
CA THR A 274 -29.94 -4.58 31.99
C THR A 274 -29.76 -3.78 30.71
N THR A 275 -29.17 -2.59 30.80
CA THR A 275 -29.00 -1.69 29.65
C THR A 275 -27.86 -2.15 28.75
N GLN A 276 -26.72 -2.56 29.33
CA GLN A 276 -25.60 -3.12 28.58
C GLN A 276 -25.97 -4.44 27.89
N LEU A 277 -26.66 -5.33 28.60
CA LEU A 277 -27.14 -6.58 28.02
C LEU A 277 -28.13 -6.37 26.87
N LYS A 278 -29.06 -5.40 27.01
CA LYS A 278 -29.98 -5.02 25.93
C LYS A 278 -29.25 -4.44 24.72
N ASN A 279 -28.25 -3.60 24.95
CA ASN A 279 -27.44 -3.01 23.89
C ASN A 279 -26.69 -4.10 23.11
N PHE A 280 -26.02 -5.03 23.81
CA PHE A 280 -25.37 -6.17 23.19
C PHE A 280 -26.34 -7.03 22.38
N LYS A 281 -27.50 -7.41 22.95
CA LYS A 281 -28.54 -8.18 22.25
C LYS A 281 -29.04 -7.46 20.99
N THR A 282 -29.23 -6.15 21.05
CA THR A 282 -29.63 -5.34 19.90
C THR A 282 -28.53 -5.28 18.84
N ASN A 283 -27.26 -5.16 19.26
CA ASN A 283 -26.12 -5.05 18.35
C ASN A 283 -25.84 -6.38 17.64
N ILE A 284 -25.88 -7.50 18.36
CA ILE A 284 -25.66 -8.83 17.75
C ILE A 284 -26.78 -9.18 16.75
N GLU A 285 -28.02 -8.81 17.03
CA GLU A 285 -29.13 -8.96 16.08
C GLU A 285 -28.91 -8.13 14.81
N LYS A 286 -28.46 -6.88 14.93
CA LYS A 286 -28.12 -6.03 13.78
C LYS A 286 -27.01 -6.64 12.93
N ILE A 287 -25.94 -7.15 13.54
CA ILE A 287 -24.86 -7.80 12.79
C ILE A 287 -25.34 -9.11 12.15
N LEU A 288 -26.16 -9.90 12.84
CA LEU A 288 -26.73 -11.13 12.26
C LEU A 288 -27.66 -10.85 11.07
N GLN A 289 -28.40 -9.74 11.09
CA GLN A 289 -29.20 -9.26 9.96
C GLN A 289 -28.30 -8.80 8.80
N TRP A 290 -27.23 -8.07 9.11
CA TRP A 290 -26.25 -7.64 8.12
C TRP A 290 -25.54 -8.83 7.45
N ILE A 291 -25.10 -9.83 8.22
CA ILE A 291 -24.53 -11.08 7.66
C ILE A 291 -25.56 -11.78 6.77
N LEU A 292 -26.84 -11.80 7.16
CA LEU A 292 -27.90 -12.39 6.33
C LEU A 292 -28.07 -11.65 5.00
N GLN A 293 -27.97 -10.32 5.00
CA GLN A 293 -27.99 -9.52 3.77
C GLN A 293 -26.81 -9.85 2.87
N LEU A 294 -25.59 -9.94 3.42
CA LEU A 294 -24.39 -10.31 2.65
C LEU A 294 -24.44 -11.75 2.12
N GLU A 295 -24.99 -12.69 2.90
CA GLU A 295 -25.22 -14.07 2.44
C GLU A 295 -26.20 -14.09 1.25
N ASP A 296 -27.26 -13.28 1.28
CA ASP A 296 -28.22 -13.15 0.17
C ASP A 296 -27.58 -12.49 -1.07
N GLU A 297 -26.77 -11.44 -0.88
CA GLU A 297 -26.00 -10.82 -1.96
C GLU A 297 -25.04 -11.81 -2.61
N LEU A 298 -24.29 -12.58 -1.82
CA LEU A 298 -23.39 -13.62 -2.33
C LEU A 298 -24.17 -14.72 -3.07
N ASN A 299 -25.35 -15.10 -2.58
CA ASN A 299 -26.19 -16.11 -3.23
C ASN A 299 -26.83 -15.63 -4.54
N LYS A 300 -27.04 -14.32 -4.70
CA LYS A 300 -27.53 -13.70 -5.94
C LYS A 300 -26.47 -13.63 -7.04
N GLN A 301 -25.19 -13.66 -6.68
CA GLN A 301 -24.11 -13.71 -7.67
C GLN A 301 -24.16 -15.02 -8.47
N ASP A 302 -23.68 -14.96 -9.72
CA ASP A 302 -23.62 -16.13 -10.58
C ASP A 302 -22.79 -17.26 -9.97
N LYS A 303 -23.44 -18.40 -9.76
CA LYS A 303 -22.81 -19.60 -9.19
C LYS A 303 -21.74 -20.20 -10.11
N THR A 304 -21.86 -19.96 -11.41
CA THR A 304 -20.93 -20.46 -12.43
C THR A 304 -19.98 -19.37 -12.87
N VAL A 305 -18.68 -19.65 -12.82
CA VAL A 305 -17.65 -18.77 -13.38
C VAL A 305 -17.64 -18.91 -14.90
N SER A 306 -17.72 -17.78 -15.61
CA SER A 306 -17.71 -17.76 -17.08
C SER A 306 -16.31 -18.04 -17.65
N ASN A 307 -16.25 -18.64 -18.84
CA ASN A 307 -15.02 -18.83 -19.61
C ASN A 307 -14.79 -17.72 -20.65
N GLU A 308 -15.66 -16.71 -20.69
CA GLU A 308 -15.53 -15.57 -21.60
C GLU A 308 -14.88 -14.38 -20.87
N LEU A 309 -13.82 -13.82 -21.45
CA LEU A 309 -13.02 -12.77 -20.83
C LEU A 309 -13.83 -11.53 -20.41
N LYS A 310 -14.81 -11.11 -21.23
CA LYS A 310 -15.64 -9.96 -20.90
C LYS A 310 -16.54 -10.25 -19.69
N THR A 311 -17.27 -11.35 -19.75
CA THR A 311 -18.21 -11.78 -18.71
C THR A 311 -17.50 -12.06 -17.38
N ILE A 312 -16.30 -12.66 -17.40
CA ILE A 312 -15.55 -12.90 -16.17
C ILE A 312 -14.95 -11.60 -15.58
N LYS A 313 -14.59 -10.60 -16.39
CA LYS A 313 -14.19 -9.27 -15.88
C LYS A 313 -15.34 -8.61 -15.13
N GLU A 314 -16.57 -8.68 -15.66
CA GLU A 314 -17.78 -8.18 -14.97
C GLU A 314 -18.05 -8.96 -13.68
N GLN A 315 -17.96 -10.30 -13.71
CA GLN A 315 -18.13 -11.13 -12.51
C GLN A 315 -17.07 -10.83 -11.44
N PHE A 316 -15.83 -10.56 -11.84
CA PHE A 316 -14.73 -10.20 -10.93
C PHE A 316 -14.98 -8.83 -10.27
N GLN A 317 -15.32 -7.80 -11.05
CA GLN A 317 -15.62 -6.45 -10.53
C GLN A 317 -16.78 -6.46 -9.55
N ASN A 318 -17.89 -7.11 -9.90
CA ASN A 318 -19.05 -7.24 -9.02
C ASN A 318 -18.70 -7.94 -7.70
N HIS A 319 -17.83 -8.95 -7.75
CA HIS A 319 -17.37 -9.66 -6.56
C HIS A 319 -16.36 -8.85 -5.74
N GLU A 320 -15.54 -8.02 -6.38
CA GLU A 320 -14.60 -7.10 -5.71
C GLU A 320 -15.35 -6.03 -4.90
N GLU A 321 -16.40 -5.43 -5.46
CA GLU A 321 -17.27 -4.50 -4.72
C GLU A 321 -17.87 -5.14 -3.46
N PHE A 322 -18.33 -6.39 -3.58
CA PHE A 322 -18.79 -7.18 -2.46
C PHE A 322 -17.68 -7.43 -1.41
N MET A 323 -16.46 -7.77 -1.84
CA MET A 323 -15.32 -7.99 -0.95
C MET A 323 -14.88 -6.72 -0.20
N ILE A 324 -14.99 -5.55 -0.83
CA ILE A 324 -14.77 -4.25 -0.17
C ILE A 324 -15.81 -4.03 0.92
N SER A 325 -17.08 -4.30 0.64
CA SER A 325 -18.18 -4.22 1.62
C SER A 325 -17.94 -5.17 2.80
N LEU A 326 -17.57 -6.43 2.51
CA LEU A 326 -17.25 -7.44 3.52
C LEU A 326 -16.10 -7.00 4.45
N THR A 327 -15.04 -6.42 3.89
CA THR A 327 -13.82 -6.06 4.63
C THR A 327 -13.97 -4.76 5.41
N LYS A 328 -14.74 -3.79 4.90
CA LYS A 328 -14.97 -2.48 5.53
C LYS A 328 -15.51 -2.60 6.95
N ASP A 329 -16.46 -3.52 7.16
CA ASP A 329 -17.18 -3.68 8.43
C ASP A 329 -16.73 -4.91 9.24
N GLN A 330 -15.64 -5.57 8.83
CA GLN A 330 -15.06 -6.73 9.53
C GLN A 330 -14.75 -6.47 11.02
N ASN A 331 -14.36 -5.24 11.36
CA ASN A 331 -14.03 -4.87 12.74
C ASN A 331 -15.24 -4.98 13.68
N GLN A 332 -16.47 -4.74 13.17
CA GLN A 332 -17.69 -4.77 13.98
C GLN A 332 -17.95 -6.15 14.59
N ILE A 333 -17.56 -7.22 13.89
CA ILE A 333 -17.68 -8.60 14.39
C ILE A 333 -16.70 -8.83 15.53
N GLY A 334 -15.46 -8.34 15.39
CA GLY A 334 -14.46 -8.40 16.46
C GLY A 334 -14.91 -7.64 17.70
N ASP A 335 -15.48 -6.45 17.50
CA ASP A 335 -15.97 -5.58 18.57
C ASP A 335 -17.14 -6.24 19.34
N ILE A 336 -18.14 -6.81 18.65
CA ILE A 336 -19.25 -7.53 19.31
C ILE A 336 -18.78 -8.80 20.01
N LEU A 337 -17.85 -9.55 19.42
CA LEU A 337 -17.29 -10.73 20.08
C LEU A 337 -16.50 -10.34 21.33
N HIS A 338 -15.81 -9.20 21.31
CA HIS A 338 -15.13 -8.66 22.48
C HIS A 338 -16.13 -8.19 23.55
N GLU A 339 -17.16 -7.43 23.17
CA GLU A 339 -18.25 -6.98 24.04
C GLU A 339 -18.93 -8.16 24.74
N GLY A 340 -19.29 -9.21 23.99
CA GLY A 340 -19.90 -10.43 24.56
C GLY A 340 -18.97 -11.17 25.53
N ASN A 341 -17.67 -11.25 25.24
CA ASN A 341 -16.68 -11.83 26.17
C ASN A 341 -16.51 -10.98 27.44
N GLN A 342 -16.56 -9.65 27.31
CA GLN A 342 -16.49 -8.73 28.44
C GLN A 342 -17.71 -8.92 29.35
N LEU A 343 -18.91 -8.99 28.79
CA LEU A 343 -20.15 -9.28 29.52
C LEU A 343 -20.07 -10.62 30.26
N LEU A 344 -19.60 -11.68 29.60
CA LEU A 344 -19.43 -13.00 30.22
C LEU A 344 -18.41 -13.00 31.36
N ARG A 345 -17.38 -12.15 31.31
CA ARG A 345 -16.35 -12.02 32.36
C ARG A 345 -16.83 -11.19 33.54
N SER A 346 -17.48 -10.04 33.29
CA SER A 346 -17.96 -9.14 34.34
C SER A 346 -19.16 -9.70 35.10
N TYR A 347 -20.02 -10.48 34.42
CA TYR A 347 -21.30 -10.93 34.98
C TYR A 347 -21.39 -12.43 35.27
N LYS A 348 -20.24 -13.14 35.29
CA LYS A 348 -20.13 -14.59 35.51
C LYS A 348 -20.79 -15.11 36.80
N MET A 349 -20.96 -14.24 37.81
CA MET A 349 -21.56 -14.57 39.11
C MET A 349 -22.99 -14.02 39.29
N THR A 350 -23.50 -13.26 38.31
CA THR A 350 -24.70 -12.41 38.45
C THR A 350 -25.78 -12.72 37.40
N LEU A 351 -25.41 -13.30 36.25
CA LEU A 351 -26.35 -13.68 35.19
C LEU A 351 -27.05 -15.02 35.49
N PRO A 352 -28.34 -15.16 35.14
CA PRO A 352 -28.98 -16.47 35.10
C PRO A 352 -28.24 -17.41 34.13
N PRO A 353 -28.05 -18.69 34.46
CA PRO A 353 -27.33 -19.65 33.61
C PRO A 353 -27.98 -19.84 32.22
N GLY A 354 -29.25 -19.47 32.05
CA GLY A 354 -29.92 -19.45 30.74
C GLY A 354 -29.42 -18.35 29.81
N GLU A 355 -29.21 -17.13 30.30
CA GLU A 355 -28.78 -15.99 29.48
C GLU A 355 -27.29 -16.09 29.12
N GLU A 356 -26.47 -16.62 30.03
CA GLU A 356 -25.05 -16.89 29.76
C GLU A 356 -24.89 -17.86 28.57
N ASN A 357 -25.69 -18.93 28.55
CA ASN A 357 -25.67 -19.91 27.47
C ASN A 357 -26.24 -19.34 26.17
N GLU A 358 -27.28 -18.51 26.24
CA GLU A 358 -27.85 -17.80 25.07
C GLU A 358 -26.80 -16.91 24.40
N ILE A 359 -26.09 -16.07 25.16
CA ILE A 359 -25.04 -15.17 24.65
C ILE A 359 -23.92 -15.99 23.99
N LYS A 360 -23.47 -17.07 24.63
CA LYS A 360 -22.42 -17.94 24.07
C LYS A 360 -22.85 -18.60 22.76
N GLU A 361 -24.08 -19.11 22.67
CA GLU A 361 -24.60 -19.70 21.44
C GLU A 361 -24.79 -18.66 20.32
N GLN A 362 -25.26 -17.45 20.64
CA GLN A 362 -25.36 -16.36 19.66
C GLN A 362 -23.99 -15.94 19.13
N MET A 363 -22.99 -15.77 20.00
CA MET A 363 -21.62 -15.44 19.58
C MET A 363 -20.99 -16.55 18.74
N LYS A 364 -21.22 -17.82 19.10
CA LYS A 364 -20.75 -18.98 18.34
C LYS A 364 -21.40 -19.04 16.95
N THR A 365 -22.71 -18.80 16.89
CA THR A 365 -23.48 -18.74 15.63
C THR A 365 -22.99 -17.61 14.74
N LEU A 366 -22.78 -16.42 15.32
CA LEU A 366 -22.24 -15.25 14.62
C LEU A 366 -20.88 -15.57 14.00
N ASN A 367 -19.94 -16.07 14.81
CA ASN A 367 -18.59 -16.40 14.35
C ASN A 367 -18.61 -17.49 13.27
N HIS A 368 -19.46 -18.51 13.42
CA HIS A 368 -19.58 -19.57 12.42
C HIS A 368 -20.11 -19.06 11.08
N ARG A 369 -21.18 -18.24 11.08
CA ARG A 369 -21.75 -17.67 9.85
C ARG A 369 -20.78 -16.73 9.17
N TRP A 370 -20.10 -15.88 9.94
CA TRP A 370 -19.06 -15.00 9.42
C TRP A 370 -17.92 -15.78 8.75
N GLU A 371 -17.36 -16.77 9.43
CA GLU A 371 -16.24 -17.54 8.89
C GLU A 371 -16.65 -18.33 7.65
N LEU A 372 -17.87 -18.87 7.62
CA LEU A 372 -18.42 -19.56 6.45
C LEU A 372 -18.61 -18.60 5.27
N LEU A 373 -19.17 -17.41 5.51
CA LEU A 373 -19.36 -16.37 4.49
C LEU A 373 -17.99 -15.92 3.94
N ARG A 374 -17.04 -15.64 4.82
CA ARG A 374 -15.68 -15.24 4.46
C ARG A 374 -14.98 -16.33 3.64
N SER A 375 -15.01 -17.57 4.09
CA SER A 375 -14.41 -18.72 3.37
C SER A 375 -15.01 -18.87 1.97
N LYS A 376 -16.34 -18.89 1.83
CA LYS A 376 -17.01 -18.99 0.51
C LYS A 376 -16.67 -17.82 -0.42
N SER A 377 -16.55 -16.62 0.15
CA SER A 377 -16.22 -15.41 -0.61
C SER A 377 -14.77 -15.47 -1.10
N LEU A 378 -13.83 -15.86 -0.25
CA LEU A 378 -12.42 -16.06 -0.63
C LEU A 378 -12.25 -17.17 -1.66
N ASP A 379 -12.95 -18.29 -1.51
CA ASP A 379 -12.93 -19.39 -2.48
C ASP A 379 -13.41 -18.91 -3.85
N ARG A 380 -14.52 -18.15 -3.88
CA ARG A 380 -15.04 -17.55 -5.10
C ARG A 380 -14.08 -16.55 -5.72
N GLN A 381 -13.51 -15.65 -4.92
CA GLN A 381 -12.51 -14.67 -5.37
C GLN A 381 -11.30 -15.37 -5.98
N SER A 382 -10.81 -16.43 -5.34
CA SER A 382 -9.71 -17.25 -5.85
C SER A 382 -10.04 -17.85 -7.21
N ILE A 383 -11.19 -18.51 -7.37
CA ILE A 383 -11.58 -19.11 -8.65
C ILE A 383 -11.74 -18.04 -9.75
N LEU A 384 -12.38 -16.90 -9.45
CA LEU A 384 -12.53 -15.79 -10.40
C LEU A 384 -11.17 -15.25 -10.83
N HIS A 385 -10.28 -14.98 -9.87
CA HIS A 385 -8.93 -14.49 -10.13
C HIS A 385 -8.13 -15.47 -10.99
N LYS A 386 -8.15 -16.75 -10.64
CA LYS A 386 -7.44 -17.81 -11.37
C LYS A 386 -7.87 -17.92 -12.83
N THR A 387 -9.18 -17.95 -13.07
CA THR A 387 -9.73 -18.09 -14.43
C THR A 387 -9.55 -16.81 -15.24
N LEU A 388 -9.72 -15.64 -14.62
CA LEU A 388 -9.50 -14.33 -15.25
C LEU A 388 -8.04 -14.19 -15.70
N MET A 389 -7.08 -14.44 -14.80
CA MET A 389 -5.66 -14.38 -15.11
C MET A 389 -5.28 -15.34 -16.23
N LYS A 390 -5.78 -16.58 -16.19
CA LYS A 390 -5.54 -17.55 -17.27
C LYS A 390 -6.00 -17.02 -18.63
N LEU A 391 -7.24 -16.52 -18.72
CA LEU A 391 -7.79 -16.01 -19.99
C LEU A 391 -7.05 -14.77 -20.49
N GLN A 392 -6.57 -13.91 -19.59
CA GLN A 392 -5.79 -12.74 -19.96
C GLN A 392 -4.39 -13.11 -20.44
N ILE A 393 -3.74 -14.09 -19.81
CA ILE A 393 -2.45 -14.64 -20.25
C ILE A 393 -2.60 -15.30 -21.63
N ASP A 394 -3.64 -16.10 -21.83
CA ASP A 394 -3.93 -16.71 -23.14
C ASP A 394 -4.12 -15.63 -24.23
N GLN A 395 -4.74 -14.49 -23.88
CA GLN A 395 -4.88 -13.33 -24.78
C GLN A 395 -3.52 -12.68 -25.09
N ILE A 396 -2.66 -12.50 -24.08
CA ILE A 396 -1.30 -11.97 -24.23
C ILE A 396 -0.49 -12.86 -25.18
N ASP A 397 -0.45 -14.17 -24.93
CA ASP A 397 0.38 -15.10 -25.70
C ASP A 397 -0.13 -15.23 -27.15
N THR A 398 -1.46 -15.17 -27.36
CA THR A 398 -2.05 -15.13 -28.71
C THR A 398 -1.64 -13.87 -29.47
N PHE A 399 -1.68 -12.71 -28.81
CA PHE A 399 -1.30 -11.43 -29.43
C PHE A 399 0.21 -11.34 -29.68
N ASP A 400 1.03 -11.84 -28.76
CA ASP A 400 2.48 -11.96 -28.90
C ASP A 400 2.89 -12.82 -30.10
N ALA A 401 2.23 -13.96 -30.29
CA ALA A 401 2.44 -14.82 -31.45
C ALA A 401 2.08 -14.11 -32.76
N TRP A 402 0.96 -13.37 -32.77
CA TRP A 402 0.53 -12.59 -33.93
C TRP A 402 1.51 -11.45 -34.28
N LEU A 403 1.99 -10.70 -33.27
CA LEU A 403 3.01 -9.66 -33.45
C LEU A 403 4.30 -10.26 -34.02
N SER A 404 4.76 -11.38 -33.46
CA SER A 404 5.98 -12.07 -33.90
C SER A 404 5.89 -12.53 -35.36
N GLN A 405 4.73 -13.07 -35.76
CA GLN A 405 4.49 -13.44 -37.15
C GLN A 405 4.47 -12.22 -38.08
N THR A 406 3.85 -11.13 -37.64
CA THR A 406 3.77 -9.87 -38.39
C THR A 406 5.15 -9.24 -38.60
N GLU A 407 5.99 -9.20 -37.57
CA GLU A 407 7.37 -8.69 -37.65
C GLU A 407 8.24 -9.51 -38.61
N GLN A 408 8.09 -10.85 -38.59
CA GLN A 408 8.76 -11.72 -39.55
C GLN A 408 8.28 -11.47 -40.98
N ARG A 409 6.96 -11.27 -41.19
CA ARG A 409 6.39 -10.94 -42.50
C ARG A 409 6.90 -9.59 -43.00
N ILE A 410 6.97 -8.59 -42.13
CA ILE A 410 7.54 -7.28 -42.46
C ILE A 410 8.99 -7.43 -42.94
N SER A 411 9.81 -8.14 -42.16
CA SER A 411 11.24 -8.31 -42.44
C SER A 411 11.52 -9.06 -43.74
N ARG A 412 10.65 -10.02 -44.11
CA ARG A 412 10.82 -10.86 -45.31
C ARG A 412 10.28 -10.22 -46.57
N ASP A 413 9.07 -9.68 -46.51
CA ASP A 413 8.28 -9.36 -47.71
C ASP A 413 8.08 -7.85 -47.91
N LEU A 414 8.17 -7.05 -46.85
CA LEU A 414 7.80 -5.63 -46.89
C LEU A 414 8.97 -4.67 -46.70
N ASP A 415 10.15 -5.15 -46.28
CA ASP A 415 11.29 -4.27 -46.00
C ASP A 415 12.02 -3.87 -47.30
N ILE A 416 12.22 -4.81 -48.22
CA ILE A 416 12.97 -4.61 -49.47
C ILE A 416 12.00 -4.23 -50.59
N MET A 417 12.16 -3.06 -51.24
CA MET A 417 11.37 -2.69 -52.44
C MET A 417 11.95 -3.31 -53.71
N GLU A 418 11.11 -3.96 -54.52
CA GLU A 418 11.48 -4.33 -55.89
C GLU A 418 11.45 -3.08 -56.80
N ALA A 419 12.49 -2.87 -57.61
CA ALA A 419 12.64 -1.71 -58.49
C ALA A 419 11.82 -1.83 -59.80
N ASN A 420 10.54 -2.16 -59.70
CA ASN A 420 9.61 -2.21 -60.82
C ASN A 420 8.16 -1.92 -60.35
N LEU A 421 7.29 -1.42 -61.25
CA LEU A 421 5.91 -1.06 -60.91
C LEU A 421 5.08 -2.24 -60.39
N SER A 422 5.24 -3.44 -60.97
CA SER A 422 4.52 -4.64 -60.51
C SER A 422 4.86 -5.03 -59.06
N GLY A 423 6.11 -4.80 -58.66
CA GLY A 423 6.62 -5.05 -57.31
C GLY A 423 6.13 -4.01 -56.32
N ILE A 424 6.06 -2.74 -56.74
CA ILE A 424 5.45 -1.64 -55.98
C ILE A 424 3.96 -1.91 -55.74
N ASP A 425 3.22 -2.27 -56.78
CA ASP A 425 1.78 -2.59 -56.68
C ASP A 425 1.54 -3.83 -55.80
N ARG A 426 2.40 -4.85 -55.90
CA ARG A 426 2.35 -6.02 -55.02
C ARG A 426 2.57 -5.64 -53.56
N GLN A 427 3.56 -4.82 -53.25
CA GLN A 427 3.79 -4.34 -51.88
C GLN A 427 2.65 -3.47 -51.38
N TYR A 428 2.05 -2.67 -52.26
CA TYR A 428 0.89 -1.87 -51.92
C TYR A 428 -0.28 -2.75 -51.46
N GLN A 429 -0.57 -3.82 -52.19
CA GLN A 429 -1.62 -4.79 -51.82
C GLN A 429 -1.30 -5.50 -50.49
N GLN A 430 -0.06 -5.92 -50.27
CA GLN A 430 0.36 -6.57 -49.03
C GLN A 430 0.29 -5.63 -47.83
N LEU A 431 0.63 -4.35 -47.99
CA LEU A 431 0.55 -3.36 -46.92
C LEU A 431 -0.91 -2.98 -46.61
N ALA A 432 -1.78 -2.90 -47.62
CA ALA A 432 -3.23 -2.71 -47.41
C ALA A 432 -3.84 -3.87 -46.60
N GLN A 433 -3.47 -5.11 -46.92
CA GLN A 433 -3.90 -6.28 -46.15
C GLN A 433 -3.42 -6.20 -44.69
N LEU A 434 -2.15 -5.84 -44.46
CA LEU A 434 -1.63 -5.68 -43.11
C LEU A 434 -2.35 -4.55 -42.34
N GLN A 435 -2.73 -3.46 -43.02
CA GLN A 435 -3.52 -2.38 -42.42
C GLN A 435 -4.90 -2.87 -41.95
N ASP A 436 -5.60 -3.69 -42.75
CA ASP A 436 -6.89 -4.27 -42.37
C ASP A 436 -6.74 -5.23 -41.17
N GLU A 437 -5.68 -6.04 -41.16
CA GLU A 437 -5.37 -6.93 -40.03
C GLU A 437 -5.09 -6.14 -38.74
N LEU A 438 -4.37 -5.01 -38.82
CA LEU A 438 -4.15 -4.10 -37.69
C LEU A 438 -5.47 -3.53 -37.15
N VAL A 439 -6.38 -3.09 -38.03
CA VAL A 439 -7.70 -2.61 -37.60
C VAL A 439 -8.46 -3.71 -36.86
N GLY A 440 -8.38 -4.96 -37.32
CA GLY A 440 -8.98 -6.11 -36.65
C GLY A 440 -8.43 -6.39 -35.25
N GLN A 441 -7.16 -6.07 -34.99
CA GLN A 441 -6.51 -6.28 -33.69
C GLN A 441 -6.65 -5.11 -32.70
N GLN A 442 -7.30 -4.01 -33.11
CA GLN A 442 -7.49 -2.86 -32.23
C GLN A 442 -8.29 -3.22 -30.97
N ALA A 443 -9.36 -4.01 -31.11
CA ALA A 443 -10.17 -4.46 -29.97
C ALA A 443 -9.38 -5.33 -28.98
N THR A 444 -8.47 -6.17 -29.48
CA THR A 444 -7.55 -6.97 -28.66
C THR A 444 -6.61 -6.05 -27.88
N THR A 445 -6.06 -5.03 -28.54
CA THR A 445 -5.16 -4.04 -27.92
C THR A 445 -5.86 -3.26 -26.82
N GLU A 446 -7.09 -2.80 -27.05
CA GLU A 446 -7.90 -2.12 -26.03
C GLU A 446 -8.24 -3.04 -24.84
N SER A 447 -8.47 -4.34 -25.10
CA SER A 447 -8.69 -5.34 -24.04
C SER A 447 -7.45 -5.57 -23.17
N LEU A 448 -6.26 -5.60 -23.80
CA LEU A 448 -4.96 -5.77 -23.13
C LEU A 448 -4.55 -4.52 -22.35
N GLN A 449 -4.87 -3.32 -22.83
CA GLN A 449 -4.66 -2.08 -22.09
C GLN A 449 -5.53 -2.00 -20.83
N ASN A 450 -6.76 -2.52 -20.90
CA ASN A 450 -7.70 -2.60 -19.79
C ASN A 450 -7.63 -3.98 -19.09
N MET A 451 -6.42 -4.54 -18.98
CA MET A 451 -6.17 -5.78 -18.26
C MET A 451 -6.26 -5.52 -16.76
N ILE A 452 -7.03 -6.33 -16.04
CA ILE A 452 -7.06 -6.34 -14.58
C ILE A 452 -5.81 -7.11 -14.12
N ILE A 453 -4.90 -6.43 -13.43
CA ILE A 453 -3.72 -7.03 -12.81
C ILE A 453 -3.91 -6.90 -11.31
N VAL A 454 -4.11 -8.02 -10.63
CA VAL A 454 -4.14 -8.03 -9.17
C VAL A 454 -2.69 -7.97 -8.69
N VAL A 455 -2.37 -6.98 -7.88
CA VAL A 455 -1.10 -6.89 -7.17
C VAL A 455 -1.19 -7.90 -6.02
N ASP A 456 -0.40 -8.95 -6.11
CA ASP A 456 -0.35 -9.94 -5.04
C ASP A 456 0.44 -9.34 -3.86
N ASP A 457 -0.28 -8.80 -2.87
CA ASP A 457 0.29 -8.32 -1.60
C ASP A 457 0.76 -9.48 -0.70
N SER A 458 0.64 -10.74 -1.16
CA SER A 458 0.88 -11.96 -0.41
C SER A 458 1.70 -13.02 -1.15
N SER A 459 2.94 -12.75 -1.56
CA SER A 459 3.86 -13.85 -1.90
C SER A 459 4.48 -14.46 -0.63
N SER A 460 3.63 -15.03 0.23
CA SER A 460 4.02 -16.18 1.03
C SER A 460 4.27 -17.35 0.10
N ASN A 461 5.38 -18.07 0.32
CA ASN A 461 5.73 -19.33 -0.32
C ASN A 461 4.49 -20.21 -0.57
N ASP A 462 4.01 -20.26 -1.81
CA ASP A 462 3.27 -21.40 -2.31
C ASP A 462 4.18 -22.11 -3.31
N GLU A 463 4.57 -23.35 -2.97
CA GLU A 463 5.15 -24.32 -3.89
C GLU A 463 4.16 -24.73 -5.00
N ASP A 464 2.90 -24.27 -4.92
CA ASP A 464 1.91 -24.34 -6.00
C ASP A 464 2.08 -23.16 -6.96
N GLN A 465 3.08 -23.25 -7.84
CA GLN A 465 3.21 -22.46 -9.08
C GLN A 465 1.96 -22.65 -9.97
N THR A 466 0.84 -22.04 -9.61
CA THR A 466 -0.38 -22.11 -10.44
C THR A 466 -0.32 -21.06 -11.57
N PHE A 467 0.47 -19.98 -11.41
CA PHE A 467 0.61 -18.94 -12.42
C PHE A 467 2.09 -18.65 -12.73
N PRO A 468 2.51 -18.69 -14.00
CA PRO A 468 3.90 -18.55 -14.41
C PRO A 468 4.42 -17.10 -14.43
N TYR A 469 3.59 -16.11 -14.11
CA TYR A 469 3.95 -14.69 -14.23
C TYR A 469 3.53 -13.89 -12.98
N THR A 470 4.46 -13.10 -12.46
CA THR A 470 4.22 -12.07 -11.42
C THR A 470 3.57 -10.82 -12.03
N SER A 471 2.93 -9.97 -11.21
CA SER A 471 2.31 -8.71 -11.67
C SER A 471 3.30 -7.83 -12.45
N THR A 472 4.56 -7.75 -12.00
CA THR A 472 5.63 -7.00 -12.67
C THR A 472 6.01 -7.60 -14.02
N GLU A 473 6.05 -8.93 -14.15
CA GLU A 473 6.35 -9.61 -15.41
C GLU A 473 5.22 -9.42 -16.44
N ILE A 474 3.96 -9.45 -16.00
CA ILE A 474 2.80 -9.15 -16.86
C ILE A 474 2.86 -7.70 -17.34
N GLU A 475 3.12 -6.73 -16.45
CA GLU A 475 3.28 -5.32 -16.83
C GLU A 475 4.42 -5.14 -17.84
N GLY A 476 5.57 -5.79 -17.61
CA GLY A 476 6.70 -5.78 -18.54
C GLY A 476 6.35 -6.37 -19.91
N LYS A 477 5.61 -7.50 -19.94
CA LYS A 477 5.10 -8.09 -21.19
C LYS A 477 4.15 -7.15 -21.92
N LEU A 478 3.19 -6.53 -21.22
CA LEU A 478 2.25 -5.58 -21.82
C LEU A 478 2.97 -4.37 -22.42
N LEU A 479 3.97 -3.83 -21.71
CA LEU A 479 4.80 -2.74 -22.22
C LEU A 479 5.52 -3.16 -23.51
N ASN A 480 6.20 -4.32 -23.51
CA ASN A 480 6.89 -4.82 -24.68
C ASN A 480 5.96 -5.01 -25.88
N LEU A 481 4.78 -5.60 -25.67
CA LEU A 481 3.78 -5.77 -26.73
C LEU A 481 3.28 -4.41 -27.26
N SER A 482 3.10 -3.42 -26.38
CA SER A 482 2.67 -2.07 -26.77
C SER A 482 3.72 -1.35 -27.62
N GLU A 483 5.01 -1.50 -27.29
CA GLU A 483 6.11 -0.94 -28.08
C GLU A 483 6.19 -1.59 -29.45
N ARG A 484 6.14 -2.93 -29.51
CA ARG A 484 6.17 -3.69 -30.77
C ARG A 484 4.98 -3.35 -31.68
N TRP A 485 3.78 -3.28 -31.11
CA TRP A 485 2.59 -2.80 -31.81
C TRP A 485 2.80 -1.41 -32.40
N ALA A 486 3.28 -0.45 -31.60
CA ALA A 486 3.54 0.91 -32.06
C ALA A 486 4.58 0.95 -33.20
N HIS A 487 5.63 0.12 -33.12
CA HIS A 487 6.62 -0.03 -34.18
C HIS A 487 6.00 -0.53 -35.48
N ILE A 488 5.14 -1.55 -35.44
CA ILE A 488 4.45 -2.07 -36.63
C ILE A 488 3.53 -1.00 -37.22
N CYS A 489 2.74 -0.30 -36.40
CA CYS A 489 1.87 0.78 -36.88
C CYS A 489 2.67 1.90 -37.56
N ASN A 490 3.81 2.30 -36.96
CA ASN A 490 4.68 3.32 -37.53
C ASN A 490 5.35 2.84 -38.84
N PHE A 491 5.76 1.58 -38.90
CA PHE A 491 6.30 0.97 -40.12
C PHE A 491 5.27 1.03 -41.25
N VAL A 492 4.04 0.57 -41.00
CA VAL A 492 2.96 0.59 -42.00
C VAL A 492 2.69 2.01 -42.48
N HIS A 493 2.58 2.97 -41.56
CA HIS A 493 2.38 4.38 -41.92
C HIS A 493 3.51 4.93 -42.80
N THR A 494 4.76 4.75 -42.39
CA THR A 494 5.93 5.27 -43.10
C THR A 494 6.08 4.61 -44.46
N ARG A 495 5.92 3.29 -44.53
CA ARG A 495 6.05 2.53 -45.78
C ARG A 495 4.95 2.87 -46.76
N TRP A 496 3.77 3.25 -46.29
CA TRP A 496 2.68 3.70 -47.15
C TRP A 496 3.02 5.00 -47.88
N ILE A 497 3.58 5.97 -47.16
CA ILE A 497 4.02 7.23 -47.75
C ILE A 497 5.12 6.98 -48.79
N GLN A 498 6.13 6.18 -48.44
CA GLN A 498 7.22 5.83 -49.35
C GLN A 498 6.73 5.15 -50.64
N LEU A 499 5.80 4.19 -50.54
CA LEU A 499 5.25 3.52 -51.72
C LEU A 499 4.48 4.49 -52.62
N GLN A 500 3.76 5.46 -52.05
CA GLN A 500 3.07 6.49 -52.84
C GLN A 500 4.05 7.39 -53.59
N GLU A 501 5.10 7.86 -52.93
CA GLU A 501 6.13 8.71 -53.55
C GLU A 501 6.86 7.97 -54.68
N VAL A 502 7.34 6.76 -54.42
CA VAL A 502 8.07 5.95 -55.40
C VAL A 502 7.17 5.57 -56.59
N LYS A 503 5.88 5.29 -56.36
CA LYS A 503 4.93 5.02 -57.44
C LYS A 503 4.80 6.20 -58.39
N ILE A 504 4.65 7.41 -57.86
CA ILE A 504 4.56 8.64 -58.66
C ILE A 504 5.84 8.85 -59.48
N GLU A 505 7.01 8.63 -58.89
CA GLU A 505 8.29 8.76 -59.59
C GLU A 505 8.44 7.74 -60.73
N PHE A 506 8.08 6.47 -60.49
CA PHE A 506 8.13 5.43 -61.52
C PHE A 506 7.18 5.70 -62.69
N GLU A 507 5.95 6.15 -62.41
CA GLU A 507 4.99 6.53 -63.45
C GLU A 507 5.52 7.69 -64.32
N GLN A 508 6.25 8.65 -63.72
CA GLN A 508 6.91 9.73 -64.46
C GLN A 508 8.07 9.24 -65.31
N ILE A 509 8.87 8.29 -64.81
CA ILE A 509 10.00 7.70 -65.54
C ILE A 509 9.48 6.93 -66.76
N GLU A 510 8.44 6.10 -66.62
CA GLU A 510 7.84 5.39 -67.76
C GLU A 510 7.29 6.36 -68.81
N LEU A 511 6.57 7.40 -68.39
CA LEU A 511 6.07 8.42 -69.29
C LEU A 511 7.20 9.10 -70.07
N ASN A 512 8.34 9.36 -69.42
CA ASN A 512 9.49 9.98 -70.06
C ASN A 512 10.24 9.00 -70.97
N HIS A 513 10.36 7.74 -70.58
CA HIS A 513 10.91 6.68 -71.41
C HIS A 513 10.13 6.55 -72.73
N ASP A 514 8.79 6.47 -72.66
CA ASP A 514 7.92 6.39 -73.84
C ASP A 514 8.08 7.58 -74.79
N LYS A 515 8.27 8.79 -74.25
CA LYS A 515 8.53 9.99 -75.06
C LYS A 515 9.87 9.91 -75.78
N VAL A 516 10.92 9.45 -75.09
CA VAL A 516 12.27 9.32 -75.67
C VAL A 516 12.29 8.21 -76.73
N ASP A 517 11.68 7.06 -76.45
CA ASP A 517 11.55 5.96 -77.40
C ASP A 517 10.81 6.37 -78.67
N LYS A 518 9.72 7.13 -78.52
CA LYS A 518 8.99 7.68 -79.67
C LYS A 518 9.86 8.64 -80.48
N TRP A 519 10.55 9.56 -79.82
CA TRP A 519 11.44 10.51 -80.47
C TRP A 519 12.60 9.81 -81.20
N LEU A 520 13.19 8.77 -80.60
CA LEU A 520 14.24 7.97 -81.23
C LEU A 520 13.74 7.27 -82.49
N LYS A 521 12.58 6.61 -82.43
CA LYS A 521 11.95 5.96 -83.60
C LYS A 521 11.68 6.97 -84.72
N ASP A 522 11.13 8.14 -84.37
CA ASP A 522 10.89 9.20 -85.34
C ASP A 522 12.19 9.67 -86.02
N LYS A 523 13.30 9.76 -85.27
CA LYS A 523 14.62 10.14 -85.80
C LYS A 523 15.30 9.05 -86.62
N GLU A 524 15.19 7.79 -86.21
CA GLU A 524 15.65 6.65 -87.01
C GLU A 524 14.91 6.60 -88.36
N ASP A 525 13.61 6.83 -88.36
CA ASP A 525 12.80 6.89 -89.58
C ASP A 525 13.17 8.07 -90.49
N GLU A 526 13.52 9.23 -89.93
CA GLU A 526 14.05 10.37 -90.71
C GLU A 526 15.38 10.02 -91.38
N ILE A 527 16.31 9.40 -90.65
CA ILE A 527 17.63 9.00 -91.17
C ILE A 527 17.48 7.93 -92.25
N ASN A 528 16.62 6.93 -92.06
CA ASN A 528 16.41 5.85 -93.03
C ASN A 528 15.73 6.33 -94.34
N LYS A 529 15.18 7.55 -94.35
CA LYS A 529 14.58 8.18 -95.54
C LYS A 529 15.55 9.10 -96.29
N MET A 530 16.70 9.44 -95.71
CA MET A 530 17.80 10.15 -96.36
C MET A 530 18.71 9.18 -97.10
#